data_AF-A0A454JCU9-F1
#
_entry.id   AF-A0A454JCU9-F1
#
_cell.length_a   1.000
_cell.length_b   1.000
_cell.length_c   1.000
_cell.angle_alpha   90.00
_cell.angle_beta   90.00
_cell.angle_gamma   90.00
#
_symmetry.space_group_name_H-M   'P 1'
#
loop_
_entity.id
_entity.type
_entity.pdbx_description
1 polymer ?
#
loop_
_entity_poly.entity_id
_entity_poly.type
_entity_poly.pdbx_seq_one_letter_code
_entity_poly.pdbx_strand_id
1 'polypeptide(L)'
;RSTTKEIPGIKQIVARNKQRILNGQQAVIALEALRKAPQDAALRAAFENKQGDLGFGLLLKKYVADVRTATPAIIDQAAWSTIPNVAPMFWSFRLMAGLGFSFLLLFGCAFWFSLRNRFAGKTWLLKWALLWIP
;
A
#
# COMPACT_ATOMS: atom_id res chain seq x y z
N ARG A 1 2.64 7.60 21.87
CA ARG A 1 3.76 8.06 21.00
C ARG A 1 4.70 6.89 20.78
N SER A 2 5.01 6.54 19.54
CA SER A 2 5.93 5.43 19.23
C SER A 2 7.19 6.02 18.61
N THR A 3 8.18 6.35 19.43
CA THR A 3 9.48 6.89 18.99
C THR A 3 10.49 5.78 18.65
N THR A 4 10.12 4.51 18.85
CA THR A 4 11.00 3.33 18.72
C THR A 4 10.54 2.36 17.62
N LYS A 5 9.44 2.64 16.93
CA LYS A 5 8.90 1.71 15.94
C LYS A 5 9.66 1.86 14.62
N GLU A 6 10.54 0.92 14.35
CA GLU A 6 11.24 0.84 13.08
C GLU A 6 10.26 0.55 11.95
N ILE A 7 10.43 1.27 10.84
CA ILE A 7 9.68 1.01 9.61
C ILE A 7 10.41 -0.13 8.90
N PRO A 8 9.81 -1.34 8.82
CA PRO A 8 10.49 -2.49 8.24
C PRO A 8 10.75 -2.24 6.75
N GLY A 9 11.92 -2.67 6.28
CA GLY A 9 12.25 -2.61 4.86
C GLY A 9 11.39 -3.56 4.02
N ILE A 10 11.33 -3.31 2.72
CA ILE A 10 10.53 -4.10 1.76
C ILE A 10 10.81 -5.60 1.88
N LYS A 11 12.08 -6.01 1.96
CA LYS A 11 12.46 -7.42 2.09
C LYS A 11 11.90 -8.08 3.36
N GLN A 12 11.88 -7.35 4.48
CA GLN A 12 11.32 -7.86 5.75
C GLN A 12 9.80 -7.98 5.68
N ILE A 13 9.13 -7.03 5.01
CA ILE A 13 7.69 -7.07 4.77
C ILE A 13 7.35 -8.28 3.90
N VAL A 14 8.10 -8.55 2.83
CA VAL A 14 7.91 -9.73 1.97
C VAL A 14 8.12 -11.01 2.74
N ALA A 15 9.19 -11.12 3.52
CA ALA A 15 9.46 -12.31 4.33
C ALA A 15 8.33 -12.59 5.33
N ARG A 16 7.82 -11.56 6.00
CA ARG A 16 6.65 -11.67 6.89
C ARG A 16 5.40 -12.07 6.11
N ASN A 17 5.14 -11.45 4.97
CA ASN A 17 3.97 -11.77 4.15
C ASN A 17 4.04 -13.20 3.61
N LYS A 18 5.23 -13.72 3.27
CA LYS A 18 5.43 -15.12 2.87
C LYS A 18 4.97 -16.08 3.98
N GLN A 19 5.34 -15.81 5.23
CA GLN A 19 4.87 -16.61 6.38
C GLN A 19 3.34 -16.54 6.55
N ARG A 20 2.75 -15.35 6.36
CA ARG A 20 1.30 -15.16 6.41
C ARG A 20 0.58 -15.88 5.28
N ILE A 21 1.17 -15.94 4.08
CA ILE A 21 0.64 -16.71 2.94
C ILE A 21 0.64 -18.21 3.26
N LEU A 22 1.71 -18.73 3.88
CA LEU A 22 1.77 -20.14 4.32
C LEU A 22 0.70 -20.47 5.38
N ASN A 23 0.54 -19.61 6.39
CA ASN A 23 -0.53 -19.74 7.38
C ASN A 23 -1.92 -19.64 6.73
N GLY A 24 -2.08 -18.69 5.81
CA GLY A 24 -3.31 -18.45 5.07
C GLY A 24 -3.68 -19.62 4.16
N GLN A 25 -2.72 -20.30 3.54
CA GLN A 25 -2.94 -21.53 2.76
C GLN A 25 -3.61 -22.60 3.63
N GLN A 26 -3.09 -22.83 4.84
CA GLN A 26 -3.70 -23.77 5.79
C GLN A 26 -5.12 -23.33 6.21
N ALA A 27 -5.33 -22.02 6.41
CA ALA A 27 -6.65 -21.47 6.71
C ALA A 27 -7.66 -21.71 5.57
N VAL A 28 -7.24 -21.55 4.31
CA VAL A 28 -8.08 -21.83 3.14
C VAL A 28 -8.42 -23.32 3.06
N ILE A 29 -7.45 -24.20 3.31
CA ILE A 29 -7.68 -25.65 3.31
C ILE A 29 -8.67 -26.06 4.42
N ALA A 30 -8.48 -25.52 5.62
CA ALA A 30 -9.39 -25.75 6.76
C ALA A 30 -10.80 -25.22 6.48
N LEU A 31 -10.92 -24.05 5.84
CA LEU A 31 -12.20 -23.48 5.42
C LEU A 31 -12.91 -24.36 4.39
N GLU A 32 -12.19 -24.89 3.42
CA GLU A 32 -12.75 -25.80 2.40
C GLU A 32 -13.17 -27.14 3.01
N ALA A 33 -12.45 -27.64 4.02
CA ALA A 33 -12.85 -28.82 4.78
C ALA A 33 -14.09 -28.55 5.64
N LEU A 34 -14.12 -27.42 6.36
CA LEU A 34 -15.27 -27.00 7.18
C LEU A 34 -16.53 -26.77 6.33
N ARG A 35 -16.39 -26.27 5.10
CA ARG A 35 -17.52 -26.15 4.15
C ARG A 35 -18.14 -27.51 3.79
N LYS A 36 -17.35 -28.58 3.76
CA LYS A 36 -17.82 -29.95 3.49
C LYS A 36 -18.37 -30.63 4.74
N ALA A 37 -17.83 -30.32 5.92
CA ALA A 37 -18.23 -30.88 7.20
C ALA A 37 -18.44 -29.77 8.25
N PRO A 38 -19.56 -29.02 8.17
CA PRO A 38 -19.79 -27.82 9.00
C PRO A 38 -20.02 -28.11 10.49
N GLN A 39 -20.25 -29.36 10.87
CA GLN A 39 -20.49 -29.79 12.26
C GLN A 39 -19.20 -30.21 12.99
N ASP A 40 -18.05 -30.22 12.32
CA ASP A 40 -16.78 -30.64 12.92
C ASP A 40 -16.15 -29.50 13.73
N ALA A 41 -16.20 -29.63 15.06
CA ALA A 41 -15.65 -28.67 16.01
C ALA A 41 -14.11 -28.56 15.92
N ALA A 42 -13.41 -29.62 15.52
CA ALA A 42 -11.95 -29.61 15.40
C ALA A 42 -11.51 -28.79 14.17
N LEU A 43 -12.20 -28.95 13.04
CA LEU A 43 -11.97 -28.14 11.83
C LEU A 43 -12.28 -26.66 12.07
N ARG A 44 -13.32 -26.37 12.86
CA ARG A 44 -13.68 -25.02 13.23
C ARG A 44 -12.61 -24.36 14.08
N ALA A 45 -12.11 -25.04 15.11
CA ALA A 45 -11.01 -24.52 15.94
C ALA A 45 -9.71 -24.31 15.12
N ALA A 46 -9.40 -25.24 14.21
CA ALA A 46 -8.23 -25.11 13.32
C ALA A 46 -8.36 -23.90 12.37
N PHE A 47 -9.55 -23.64 11.85
CA PHE A 47 -9.83 -22.46 11.03
C PHE A 47 -9.75 -21.16 11.84
N GLU A 48 -10.42 -21.08 12.99
CA GLU A 48 -10.44 -19.87 13.84
C GLU A 48 -9.03 -19.45 14.27
N ASN A 49 -8.15 -20.41 14.58
CA ASN A 49 -6.74 -20.15 14.92
C ASN A 49 -5.93 -19.47 13.79
N LYS A 50 -6.36 -19.60 12.53
CA LYS A 50 -5.62 -19.11 11.35
C LYS A 50 -6.43 -18.10 10.52
N GLN A 51 -7.64 -17.75 10.95
CA GLN A 51 -8.57 -16.90 10.22
C GLN A 51 -7.99 -15.52 9.88
N GLY A 52 -7.13 -14.96 10.75
CA GLY A 52 -6.51 -13.65 10.54
C GLY A 52 -5.58 -13.54 9.31
N ASP A 53 -5.10 -14.68 8.80
CA ASP A 53 -4.22 -14.74 7.62
C ASP A 53 -4.92 -15.32 6.38
N LEU A 54 -6.21 -15.66 6.48
CA LEU A 54 -7.00 -16.22 5.37
C LEU A 54 -6.90 -15.39 4.09
N GLY A 55 -6.94 -14.06 4.21
CA GLY A 55 -6.83 -13.14 3.08
C GLY A 55 -5.52 -13.30 2.30
N PHE A 56 -4.41 -13.62 2.98
CA PHE A 56 -3.13 -13.89 2.33
C PHE A 56 -3.14 -15.24 1.60
N GLY A 57 -3.81 -16.25 2.16
CA GLY A 57 -4.03 -17.53 1.48
C GLY A 57 -4.85 -17.38 0.20
N LEU A 58 -5.82 -16.47 0.18
CA LEU A 58 -6.64 -16.20 -1.00
C LEU A 58 -5.85 -15.54 -2.14
N LEU A 59 -4.72 -14.88 -1.86
CA LEU A 59 -3.84 -14.35 -2.91
C LEU A 59 -3.28 -15.46 -3.81
N LEU A 60 -3.12 -16.68 -3.27
CA LEU A 60 -2.68 -17.84 -4.05
C LEU A 60 -3.72 -18.26 -5.08
N LYS A 61 -5.02 -18.01 -4.85
CA LYS A 61 -6.09 -18.32 -5.82
C LYS A 61 -5.98 -17.51 -7.12
N LYS A 62 -5.19 -16.43 -7.13
CA LYS A 62 -4.86 -15.70 -8.36
C LYS A 62 -3.93 -16.50 -9.29
N TYR A 63 -3.14 -17.41 -8.74
CA TYR A 63 -2.08 -18.12 -9.45
C TYR A 63 -2.38 -19.61 -9.63
N VAL A 64 -3.15 -20.23 -8.72
CA VAL A 64 -3.52 -21.64 -8.78
C VAL A 64 -5.00 -21.84 -8.46
N ALA A 65 -5.64 -22.79 -9.14
CA ALA A 65 -7.03 -23.15 -8.89
C ALA A 65 -7.21 -23.86 -7.53
N ASP A 66 -6.26 -24.75 -7.19
CA ASP A 66 -6.19 -25.39 -5.87
C ASP A 66 -5.01 -24.81 -5.08
N VAL A 67 -5.30 -24.27 -3.90
CA VAL A 67 -4.31 -23.65 -3.02
C VAL A 67 -3.39 -24.71 -2.39
N ARG A 68 -3.77 -26.00 -2.41
CA ARG A 68 -2.96 -27.14 -1.92
C ARG A 68 -1.76 -27.44 -2.81
N THR A 69 -1.86 -27.14 -4.10
CA THR A 69 -0.80 -27.44 -5.10
C THR A 69 0.15 -26.27 -5.30
N ALA A 70 0.02 -25.19 -4.51
CA ALA A 70 0.90 -24.03 -4.58
C ALA A 70 2.36 -24.43 -4.30
N THR A 71 3.21 -24.30 -5.31
CA THR A 71 4.65 -24.55 -5.18
C THR A 71 5.35 -23.40 -4.45
N PRO A 72 6.56 -23.62 -3.89
CA PRO A 72 7.32 -22.56 -3.24
C PRO A 72 7.55 -21.32 -4.13
N ALA A 73 7.74 -21.53 -5.43
CA ALA A 73 7.90 -20.45 -6.41
C ALA A 73 6.64 -19.57 -6.54
N ILE A 74 5.45 -20.18 -6.51
CA ILE A 74 4.17 -19.46 -6.59
C ILE A 74 3.92 -18.66 -5.31
N ILE A 75 4.30 -19.22 -4.15
CA ILE A 75 4.21 -18.54 -2.86
C ILE A 75 5.12 -17.31 -2.84
N ASP A 76 6.34 -17.43 -3.38
CA ASP A 76 7.26 -16.30 -3.52
C ASP A 76 6.70 -15.24 -4.47
N GLN A 77 6.18 -15.63 -5.63
CA GLN A 77 5.55 -14.71 -6.57
C GLN A 77 4.35 -13.97 -5.93
N ALA A 78 3.50 -14.69 -5.20
CA ALA A 78 2.38 -14.11 -4.48
C ALA A 78 2.84 -13.14 -3.38
N ALA A 79 3.90 -13.46 -2.65
CA ALA A 79 4.48 -12.56 -1.65
C ALA A 79 4.98 -11.25 -2.27
N TRP A 80 5.68 -11.32 -3.41
CA TRP A 80 6.12 -10.12 -4.13
C TRP A 80 4.96 -9.31 -4.71
N SER A 81 3.87 -9.96 -5.11
CA SER A 81 2.66 -9.28 -5.60
C SER A 81 1.95 -8.43 -4.55
N THR A 82 2.28 -8.60 -3.27
CA THR A 82 1.75 -7.76 -2.18
C THR A 82 2.37 -6.36 -2.16
N ILE A 83 3.47 -6.15 -2.89
CA ILE A 83 4.13 -4.85 -2.96
C ILE A 83 3.60 -4.09 -4.18
N PRO A 84 2.90 -2.97 -3.98
CA PRO A 84 2.48 -2.12 -5.09
C PRO A 84 3.69 -1.42 -5.73
N ASN A 85 3.54 -0.97 -6.97
CA ASN A 85 4.60 -0.29 -7.71
C ASN A 85 5.10 0.96 -6.96
N VAL A 86 6.28 0.87 -6.35
CA VAL A 86 6.84 1.92 -5.49
C VAL A 86 7.29 3.16 -6.26
N ALA A 87 7.74 3.00 -7.51
CA ALA A 87 8.27 4.11 -8.31
C ALA A 87 7.20 5.17 -8.64
N PRO A 88 6.01 4.82 -9.16
CA PRO A 88 4.92 5.79 -9.33
C PRO A 88 4.53 6.49 -8.03
N MET A 89 4.31 5.75 -6.94
CA MET A 89 3.92 6.36 -5.66
C MET A 89 4.97 7.35 -5.14
N PHE A 90 6.25 6.99 -5.23
CA PHE A 90 7.36 7.82 -4.78
C PHE A 90 7.43 9.15 -5.54
N TRP A 91 7.27 9.11 -6.87
CA TRP A 91 7.30 10.30 -7.71
C TRP A 91 6.03 11.12 -7.61
N SER A 92 4.85 10.49 -7.53
CA SER A 92 3.58 11.20 -7.29
C SER A 92 3.61 11.98 -5.98
N PHE A 93 4.14 11.39 -4.90
CA PHE A 93 4.30 12.08 -3.62
C PHE A 93 5.24 13.29 -3.72
N ARG A 94 6.39 13.12 -4.42
CA ARG A 94 7.35 14.21 -4.63
C ARG A 94 6.79 15.33 -5.47
N LEU A 95 6.08 14.98 -6.54
CA LEU A 95 5.44 15.94 -7.41
C LEU A 95 4.41 16.73 -6.59
N MET A 96 3.51 16.05 -5.86
CA MET A 96 2.55 16.68 -4.96
C MET A 96 3.21 17.63 -3.96
N ALA A 97 4.27 17.19 -3.28
CA ALA A 97 5.01 18.05 -2.34
C ALA A 97 5.65 19.25 -3.06
N GLY A 98 6.23 19.04 -4.25
CA GLY A 98 6.80 20.10 -5.09
C GLY A 98 5.76 21.13 -5.51
N LEU A 99 4.57 20.71 -5.91
CA LEU A 99 3.44 21.61 -6.20
C LEU A 99 2.99 22.35 -4.93
N GLY A 100 2.96 21.68 -3.78
CA GLY A 100 2.64 22.31 -2.49
C GLY A 100 3.62 23.43 -2.13
N PHE A 101 4.92 23.19 -2.29
CA PHE A 101 5.96 24.19 -2.05
C PHE A 101 5.91 25.34 -3.06
N SER A 102 5.62 25.08 -4.33
CA SER A 102 5.48 26.15 -5.31
C SER A 102 4.28 27.04 -5.02
N PHE A 103 3.14 26.47 -4.60
CA PHE A 103 1.98 27.25 -4.14
C PHE A 103 2.33 28.11 -2.92
N LEU A 104 3.02 27.52 -1.93
CA LEU A 104 3.44 28.27 -0.74
C LEU A 104 4.35 29.45 -1.10
N LEU A 105 5.31 29.24 -2.02
CA LEU A 105 6.18 30.29 -2.53
C LEU A 105 5.41 31.36 -3.31
N LEU A 106 4.45 30.96 -4.14
CA LEU A 106 3.60 31.85 -4.93
C LEU A 106 2.78 32.77 -4.01
N PHE A 107 2.09 32.20 -3.02
CA PHE A 107 1.31 32.97 -2.05
C PHE A 107 2.20 33.86 -1.17
N GLY A 108 3.34 33.35 -0.70
CA GLY A 108 4.30 34.13 0.08
C GLY A 108 4.84 35.34 -0.70
N CYS A 109 5.20 35.13 -1.98
CA CYS A 109 5.66 36.21 -2.86
C CYS A 109 4.53 37.20 -3.18
N ALA A 110 3.33 36.71 -3.50
CA ALA A 110 2.17 37.56 -3.77
C ALA A 110 1.84 38.45 -2.56
N PHE A 111 1.85 37.89 -1.35
CA PHE A 111 1.66 38.62 -0.10
C PHE A 111 2.74 39.69 0.11
N TRP A 112 4.02 39.34 -0.08
CA TRP A 112 5.13 40.28 0.04
C TRP A 112 5.05 41.45 -0.96
N PHE A 113 4.71 41.19 -2.22
CA PHE A 113 4.56 42.24 -3.23
C PHE A 113 3.27 43.06 -3.06
N SER A 114 2.24 42.47 -2.46
CA SER A 114 1.02 43.18 -2.04
C SER A 114 1.36 44.23 -0.98
N LEU A 115 2.13 43.87 0.06
CA LEU A 115 2.57 44.81 1.10
C LEU A 115 3.44 45.96 0.56
N ARG A 116 4.23 45.72 -0.50
CA ARG A 116 5.05 46.76 -1.15
C ARG A 116 4.33 47.56 -2.24
N ASN A 117 3.03 47.32 -2.46
CA ASN A 117 2.21 48.00 -3.46
C ASN A 117 2.79 47.94 -4.90
N ARG A 118 3.57 46.90 -5.23
CA ARG A 118 4.24 46.70 -6.54
C ARG A 118 3.83 45.40 -7.24
N PHE A 119 2.57 45.01 -7.09
CA PHE A 119 2.03 43.77 -7.64
C PHE A 119 1.79 43.86 -9.16
N ALA A 120 1.30 45.00 -9.67
CA ALA A 120 0.90 45.16 -11.07
C ALA A 120 2.07 45.12 -12.07
N GLY A 121 3.29 45.46 -11.64
CA GLY A 121 4.48 45.51 -12.53
C GLY A 121 5.17 44.16 -12.75
N LYS A 122 4.80 43.09 -12.05
CA LYS A 122 5.49 41.79 -12.12
C LYS A 122 4.70 40.75 -12.92
N THR A 123 4.81 40.87 -14.25
CA THR A 123 4.16 39.96 -15.21
C THR A 123 4.57 38.50 -15.05
N TRP A 124 5.78 38.19 -14.56
CA TRP A 124 6.21 36.82 -14.32
C TRP A 124 5.39 36.16 -13.19
N LEU A 125 5.05 36.88 -12.13
CA LEU A 125 4.28 36.36 -11.00
C LEU A 125 2.82 36.11 -11.41
N LEU A 126 2.27 37.00 -12.23
CA LEU A 126 0.92 36.87 -12.81
C LEU A 126 0.84 35.70 -13.79
N LYS A 127 1.84 35.53 -14.67
CA LYS A 127 1.94 34.37 -15.58
C LYS A 127 2.10 33.06 -14.82
N TRP A 128 2.87 33.07 -13.74
CA TRP A 128 3.03 31.89 -12.90
C TRP A 128 1.68 31.52 -12.26
N ALA A 129 0.98 32.48 -11.63
CA ALA A 129 -0.34 32.24 -11.07
C ALA A 129 -1.35 31.69 -12.11
N LEU A 130 -1.31 32.19 -13.35
CA LEU A 130 -2.18 31.70 -14.43
C LEU A 130 -1.85 30.26 -14.85
N LEU A 131 -0.57 29.89 -14.94
CA LEU A 131 -0.14 28.51 -15.25
C LEU A 131 -0.52 27.48 -14.18
N TRP A 132 -0.80 27.95 -12.97
CA TRP A 132 -1.18 27.12 -11.82
C TRP A 132 -2.70 26.96 -11.67
N ILE A 133 -3.51 27.65 -12.50
CA ILE A 133 -4.94 27.40 -12.64
C ILE A 133 -5.09 26.27 -13.70
N PRO A 134 -5.64 25.09 -13.33
CA PRO A 134 -5.78 23.96 -14.24
C PRO A 134 -6.73 24.24 -15.42
#